data_AF-A0A950IT37-F1
#
_entry.id   AF-A0A950IT37-F1
#
_cell.length_a   1.000
_cell.length_b   1.000
_cell.length_c   1.000
_cell.angle_alpha   90.00
_cell.angle_beta   90.00
_cell.angle_gamma   90.00
#
_symmetry.space_group_name_H-M   'P 1'
#
loop_
_entity.id
_entity.type
_entity.pdbx_description
1 polymer ?
#
loop_
_entity_poly.entity_id
_entity_poly.type
_entity_poly.pdbx_seq_one_letter_code
_entity_poly.pdbx_strand_id
1 'polypeptide(L)'
;NSPLRSEVVNGADILFVRELLGGLYFGEPRSWDKEAGSAWNTMRYTRDEITRVARVAFELATSRRNKVTSVDKANVLEVSQLWRATVTEVAAQYPDVILEHHYVDACAMHLMNTPRNFDVVLTENLFGDILSDEAAVITGSLGMLPSATIGGQVNLYEPVHGSAPDIAGKGIANPLGAILTAAMLLRHSAKLEQDAQAIETSVRKVLEQGYRTADLARGETKMTVSTQEMGRMVHQSLNEMIDRRQAMHAV
;
A
#
# COMPACT_ATOMS: atom_id res chain seq x y z
N ASN A 1 -14.00 8.29 7.19
CA ASN A 1 -13.61 9.24 6.12
C ASN A 1 -13.55 8.63 4.73
N SER A 2 -13.74 7.31 4.58
CA SER A 2 -14.00 6.72 3.27
C SER A 2 -15.19 7.42 2.61
N PRO A 3 -15.14 7.70 1.29
CA PRO A 3 -16.33 8.08 0.53
C PRO A 3 -17.31 6.92 0.36
N LEU A 4 -16.87 5.68 0.63
CA LEU A 4 -17.73 4.50 0.58
C LEU A 4 -18.49 4.31 1.89
N ARG A 5 -19.66 3.66 1.79
CA ARG A 5 -20.47 3.31 2.95
C ARG A 5 -19.71 2.39 3.89
N SER A 6 -19.85 2.60 5.20
CA SER A 6 -19.07 1.88 6.22
C SER A 6 -19.18 0.36 6.11
N GLU A 7 -20.37 -0.15 5.82
CA GLU A 7 -20.65 -1.57 5.65
C GLU A 7 -19.95 -2.22 4.45
N VAL A 8 -19.44 -1.42 3.51
CA VAL A 8 -18.63 -1.89 2.37
C VAL A 8 -17.16 -2.04 2.77
N VAL A 9 -16.63 -1.10 3.56
CA VAL A 9 -15.20 -0.97 3.86
C VAL A 9 -14.76 -1.55 5.20
N ASN A 10 -15.69 -1.72 6.15
CA ASN A 10 -15.36 -2.21 7.49
C ASN A 10 -14.76 -3.62 7.45
N GLY A 11 -13.48 -3.73 7.85
CA GLY A 11 -12.72 -4.99 7.78
C GLY A 11 -11.90 -5.16 6.50
N ALA A 12 -11.87 -4.16 5.61
CA ALA A 12 -10.94 -4.17 4.49
C ALA A 12 -9.51 -3.92 5.00
N ASP A 13 -8.60 -4.79 4.60
CA ASP A 13 -7.18 -4.74 4.92
C ASP A 13 -6.42 -5.35 3.75
N ILE A 14 -5.99 -4.50 2.82
CA ILE A 14 -5.47 -4.90 1.52
C ILE A 14 -4.00 -4.51 1.44
N LEU A 15 -3.15 -5.45 1.03
CA LEU A 15 -1.75 -5.22 0.73
C LEU A 15 -1.54 -5.24 -0.80
N PHE A 16 -1.11 -4.13 -1.37
CA PHE A 16 -0.69 -4.08 -2.77
C PHE A 16 0.79 -4.46 -2.89
N VAL A 17 1.08 -5.42 -3.77
CA VAL A 17 2.43 -5.80 -4.20
C VAL A 17 2.54 -5.43 -5.68
N ARG A 18 3.15 -4.27 -5.92
CA ARG A 18 3.37 -3.68 -7.23
C ARG A 18 4.77 -4.00 -7.74
N GLU A 19 4.88 -4.42 -9.00
CA GLU A 19 6.17 -4.46 -9.68
C GLU A 19 6.66 -3.03 -9.96
N LEU A 20 7.91 -2.69 -9.61
CA LEU A 20 8.39 -1.30 -9.61
C LEU A 20 9.52 -1.01 -10.61
N LEU A 21 10.16 -2.03 -11.19
CA LEU A 21 11.39 -1.86 -11.96
C LEU A 21 11.19 -2.00 -13.48
N GLY A 22 10.03 -2.49 -13.93
CA GLY A 22 9.74 -2.76 -15.33
C GLY A 22 8.44 -2.13 -15.82
N GLY A 23 7.86 -2.73 -16.86
CA GLY A 23 6.58 -2.31 -17.42
C GLY A 23 6.66 -1.03 -18.26
N LEU A 24 5.50 -0.39 -18.45
CA LEU A 24 5.35 0.77 -19.34
C LEU A 24 6.22 1.97 -18.93
N TYR A 25 6.59 2.07 -17.65
CA TYR A 25 7.32 3.20 -17.09
C TYR A 25 8.78 3.24 -17.50
N PHE A 26 9.37 2.09 -17.86
CA PHE A 26 10.78 1.98 -18.23
C PHE A 26 11.00 1.25 -19.55
N GLY A 27 9.95 0.70 -20.17
CA GLY A 27 10.08 -0.06 -21.40
C GLY A 27 10.50 0.81 -22.60
N GLU A 28 11.42 0.25 -23.37
CA GLU A 28 11.94 0.80 -24.63
C GLU A 28 11.52 -0.09 -25.82
N PRO A 29 11.27 0.49 -27.01
CA PRO A 29 11.41 1.91 -27.34
C PRO A 29 10.27 2.78 -26.78
N ARG A 30 10.56 4.05 -26.51
CA ARG A 30 9.56 5.08 -26.21
C ARG A 30 9.93 6.42 -26.81
N SER A 31 8.95 7.17 -27.31
CA SER A 31 9.18 8.51 -27.87
C SER A 31 7.88 9.30 -28.02
N TRP A 32 8.02 10.60 -28.17
CA TRP A 32 6.98 11.47 -28.72
C TRP A 32 7.56 12.26 -29.89
N ASP A 33 7.21 11.82 -31.10
CA ASP A 33 7.47 12.53 -32.33
C ASP A 33 6.42 13.65 -32.50
N LYS A 34 6.82 14.87 -32.17
CA LYS A 34 5.98 16.05 -32.27
C LYS A 34 5.70 16.47 -33.71
N GLU A 35 6.64 16.20 -34.63
CA GLU A 35 6.51 16.58 -36.03
C GLU A 35 5.54 15.64 -36.75
N ALA A 36 5.64 14.34 -36.50
CA ALA A 36 4.71 13.35 -37.03
C ALA A 36 3.40 13.25 -36.24
N GLY A 37 3.31 13.89 -35.06
CA GLY A 37 2.12 13.83 -34.19
C GLY A 37 1.86 12.44 -33.61
N SER A 38 2.92 11.64 -33.42
CA SER A 38 2.82 10.26 -32.92
C SER A 38 3.66 10.05 -31.67
N ALA A 39 3.22 9.19 -30.77
CA ALA A 39 3.95 8.84 -29.56
C ALA A 39 3.75 7.36 -29.26
N TRP A 40 4.72 6.76 -28.58
CA TRP A 40 4.64 5.37 -28.16
C TRP A 40 5.40 5.15 -26.86
N ASN A 41 4.91 4.18 -26.11
CA ASN A 41 5.56 3.60 -24.96
C ASN A 41 5.48 2.08 -25.10
N THR A 42 6.49 1.37 -24.63
CA THR A 42 6.52 -0.09 -24.68
C THR A 42 6.25 -0.66 -23.30
N MET A 43 5.21 -1.50 -23.16
CA MET A 43 5.02 -2.32 -21.97
C MET A 43 5.78 -3.63 -22.19
N ARG A 44 6.78 -3.92 -21.36
CA ARG A 44 7.58 -5.14 -21.47
C ARG A 44 7.82 -5.73 -20.08
N TYR A 45 7.67 -7.05 -20.00
CA TYR A 45 8.08 -7.85 -18.86
C TYR A 45 8.79 -9.12 -19.31
N THR A 46 9.74 -9.55 -18.51
CA THR A 46 10.37 -10.88 -18.59
C THR A 46 9.79 -11.79 -17.51
N ARG A 47 9.90 -13.10 -17.74
CA ARG A 47 9.47 -14.11 -16.76
C ARG A 47 10.18 -13.94 -15.41
N ASP A 48 11.46 -13.58 -15.40
CA ASP A 48 12.23 -13.43 -14.17
C ASP A 48 11.78 -12.21 -13.34
N GLU A 49 11.47 -11.10 -13.99
CA GLU A 49 10.89 -9.91 -13.33
C GLU A 49 9.56 -10.26 -12.65
N ILE A 50 8.68 -10.98 -13.36
CA ILE A 50 7.38 -11.40 -12.85
C ILE A 50 7.55 -12.41 -11.71
N THR A 51 8.43 -13.40 -11.88
CA THR A 51 8.70 -14.43 -10.88
C THR A 51 9.18 -13.82 -9.55
N ARG A 52 10.08 -12.84 -9.61
CA ARG A 52 10.60 -12.15 -8.42
C ARG A 52 9.49 -11.50 -7.61
N VAL A 53 8.64 -10.69 -8.24
CA VAL A 53 7.58 -9.97 -7.53
C VAL A 53 6.46 -10.92 -7.09
N ALA A 54 6.16 -11.96 -7.87
CA ALA A 54 5.18 -12.98 -7.50
C ALA A 54 5.58 -13.71 -6.22
N ARG A 55 6.84 -14.16 -6.10
CA ARG A 55 7.35 -14.81 -4.87
C ARG A 55 7.15 -13.93 -3.64
N VAL A 56 7.47 -12.64 -3.75
CA VAL A 56 7.27 -11.67 -2.65
C VAL A 56 5.79 -11.60 -2.25
N ALA A 57 4.86 -11.53 -3.22
CA ALA A 57 3.44 -11.51 -2.91
C ALA A 57 2.95 -12.79 -2.21
N PHE A 58 3.38 -13.95 -2.69
CA PHE A 58 3.03 -15.24 -2.09
C PHE A 58 3.61 -15.39 -0.68
N GLU A 59 4.88 -15.03 -0.47
CA GLU A 59 5.51 -15.03 0.85
C GLU A 59 4.78 -14.12 1.83
N LEU A 60 4.43 -12.90 1.42
CA LEU A 60 3.66 -11.98 2.26
C LEU A 60 2.26 -12.53 2.58
N ALA A 61 1.60 -13.17 1.62
CA ALA A 61 0.29 -13.78 1.83
C ALA A 61 0.31 -14.90 2.89
N THR A 62 1.43 -15.65 3.03
CA THR A 62 1.56 -16.70 4.06
C THR A 62 1.47 -16.17 5.49
N SER A 63 1.84 -14.90 5.69
CA SER A 63 1.76 -14.22 7.00
C SER A 63 0.43 -13.46 7.22
N ARG A 64 -0.49 -13.56 6.26
CA ARG A 64 -1.77 -12.83 6.24
C ARG A 64 -2.94 -13.82 6.15
N ARG A 65 -3.85 -13.66 5.19
CA ARG A 65 -5.04 -14.50 5.03
C ARG A 65 -4.87 -15.57 3.94
N ASN A 66 -3.62 -15.88 3.56
CA ASN A 66 -3.27 -16.89 2.57
C ASN A 66 -4.03 -16.70 1.24
N LYS A 67 -4.16 -15.45 0.77
CA LYS A 67 -4.83 -15.16 -0.50
C LYS A 67 -4.08 -14.12 -1.33
N VAL A 68 -3.83 -14.46 -2.59
CA VAL A 68 -3.28 -13.57 -3.62
C VAL A 68 -4.29 -13.40 -4.75
N THR A 69 -4.68 -12.16 -4.99
CA THR A 69 -5.40 -11.77 -6.21
C THR A 69 -4.38 -11.20 -7.20
N SER A 70 -4.09 -11.93 -8.27
CA SER A 70 -3.24 -11.43 -9.34
C SER A 70 -4.08 -10.63 -10.35
N VAL A 71 -3.65 -9.43 -10.69
CA VAL A 71 -4.40 -8.52 -11.56
C VAL A 71 -3.65 -8.30 -12.87
N ASP A 72 -4.36 -8.45 -13.99
CA ASP A 72 -3.79 -8.36 -15.33
C ASP A 72 -4.82 -7.88 -16.37
N LYS A 73 -4.44 -7.86 -17.64
CA LYS A 73 -5.37 -7.71 -18.78
C LYS A 73 -5.15 -8.80 -19.82
N ALA A 74 -5.07 -10.06 -19.39
CA ALA A 74 -4.66 -11.19 -20.24
C ALA A 74 -5.62 -11.50 -21.41
N ASN A 75 -6.85 -10.97 -21.37
CA ASN A 75 -7.79 -11.06 -22.49
C ASN A 75 -7.44 -10.14 -23.67
N VAL A 76 -6.51 -9.20 -23.50
CA VAL A 76 -6.10 -8.25 -24.55
C VAL A 76 -4.59 -8.18 -24.72
N LEU A 77 -3.82 -8.21 -23.63
CA LEU A 77 -2.37 -7.95 -23.65
C LEU A 77 -1.55 -9.23 -23.51
N GLU A 78 -0.66 -9.50 -24.46
CA GLU A 78 0.27 -10.64 -24.42
C GLU A 78 1.21 -10.57 -23.21
N VAL A 79 1.65 -9.37 -22.82
CA VAL A 79 2.42 -9.15 -21.58
C VAL A 79 1.66 -9.59 -20.33
N SER A 80 0.33 -9.41 -20.31
CA SER A 80 -0.53 -9.90 -19.23
C SER A 80 -0.79 -11.40 -19.31
N GLN A 81 -0.77 -12.00 -20.51
CA GLN A 81 -0.82 -13.47 -20.65
C GLN A 81 0.45 -14.12 -20.08
N LEU A 82 1.62 -13.55 -20.38
CA LEU A 82 2.89 -13.96 -19.77
C LEU A 82 2.86 -13.79 -18.25
N TRP A 83 2.34 -12.65 -17.76
CA TRP A 83 2.13 -12.40 -16.34
C TRP A 83 1.31 -13.50 -15.68
N ARG A 84 0.10 -13.75 -16.19
CA ARG A 84 -0.82 -14.75 -15.65
C ARG A 84 -0.21 -16.15 -15.64
N ALA A 85 0.43 -16.56 -16.74
CA ALA A 85 1.10 -17.85 -16.84
C ALA A 85 2.20 -18.00 -15.78
N THR A 86 3.08 -17.00 -15.68
CA THR A 86 4.20 -17.02 -14.73
C THR A 86 3.72 -17.02 -13.27
N VAL A 87 2.73 -16.20 -12.92
CA VAL A 87 2.18 -16.16 -11.56
C VAL A 87 1.53 -17.49 -11.20
N THR A 88 0.82 -18.12 -12.15
CA THR A 88 0.21 -19.45 -11.94
C THR A 88 1.25 -20.54 -11.68
N GLU A 89 2.39 -20.49 -12.37
CA GLU A 89 3.50 -21.43 -12.12
C GLU A 89 4.15 -21.20 -10.75
N VAL A 90 4.33 -19.94 -10.34
CA VAL A 90 4.86 -19.62 -9.00
C VAL A 90 3.92 -20.12 -7.90
N ALA A 91 2.61 -20.00 -8.10
CA ALA A 91 1.60 -20.46 -7.14
C ALA A 91 1.72 -21.94 -6.77
N ALA A 92 2.19 -22.79 -7.70
CA ALA A 92 2.40 -24.21 -7.44
C ALA A 92 3.43 -24.48 -6.32
N GLN A 93 4.26 -23.49 -5.98
CA GLN A 93 5.24 -23.56 -4.88
C GLN A 93 4.64 -23.14 -3.53
N TYR A 94 3.42 -22.61 -3.50
CA TYR A 94 2.73 -22.10 -2.31
C TYR A 94 1.31 -22.71 -2.21
N PRO A 95 1.19 -24.04 -2.00
CA PRO A 95 -0.08 -24.76 -2.10
C PRO A 95 -1.14 -24.31 -1.08
N ASP A 96 -0.73 -23.71 0.04
CA ASP A 96 -1.63 -23.20 1.07
C ASP A 96 -2.18 -21.80 0.77
N VAL A 97 -1.69 -21.12 -0.27
CA VAL A 97 -2.11 -19.78 -0.67
C VAL A 97 -3.11 -19.87 -1.83
N ILE A 98 -4.30 -19.33 -1.62
CA ILE A 98 -5.34 -19.24 -2.65
C ILE A 98 -4.91 -18.19 -3.69
N LEU A 99 -4.76 -18.61 -4.94
CA LEU A 99 -4.58 -17.71 -6.08
C LEU A 99 -5.91 -17.51 -6.83
N GLU A 100 -6.27 -16.25 -7.05
CA GLU A 100 -7.30 -15.87 -8.02
C GLU A 100 -6.76 -14.84 -9.01
N HIS A 101 -7.35 -14.77 -10.20
CA HIS A 101 -6.94 -13.81 -11.24
C HIS A 101 -8.10 -12.87 -11.59
N HIS A 102 -7.87 -11.57 -11.51
CA HIS A 102 -8.82 -10.54 -11.92
C HIS A 102 -8.30 -9.77 -13.13
N TYR A 103 -9.22 -9.30 -13.98
CA TYR A 103 -8.87 -8.26 -14.93
C TYR A 103 -8.80 -6.90 -14.23
N VAL A 104 -7.91 -6.01 -14.66
CA VAL A 104 -7.67 -4.69 -14.01
C VAL A 104 -8.94 -3.84 -13.90
N ASP A 105 -9.80 -3.85 -14.92
CA ASP A 105 -11.09 -3.14 -14.92
C ASP A 105 -12.09 -3.76 -13.94
N ALA A 106 -12.19 -5.08 -13.90
CA ALA A 106 -13.00 -5.78 -12.92
C ALA A 106 -12.47 -5.55 -11.49
N CYS A 107 -11.14 -5.51 -11.32
CA CYS A 107 -10.51 -5.25 -10.03
C CYS A 107 -10.85 -3.86 -9.50
N ALA A 108 -10.78 -2.82 -10.33
CA ALA A 108 -11.19 -1.46 -9.96
C ALA A 108 -12.64 -1.44 -9.44
N MET A 109 -13.56 -2.08 -10.17
CA MET A 109 -14.95 -2.21 -9.72
C MET A 109 -15.08 -3.00 -8.39
N HIS A 110 -14.33 -4.09 -8.22
CA HIS A 110 -14.39 -4.90 -7.02
C HIS A 110 -13.78 -4.20 -5.80
N LEU A 111 -12.76 -3.36 -5.97
CA LEU A 111 -12.22 -2.53 -4.90
C LEU A 111 -13.29 -1.60 -4.33
N MET A 112 -14.17 -1.06 -5.17
CA MET A 112 -15.25 -0.17 -4.71
C MET A 112 -16.44 -0.90 -4.08
N ASN A 113 -16.71 -2.14 -4.48
CA ASN A 113 -17.91 -2.86 -4.05
C ASN A 113 -17.65 -3.88 -2.94
N THR A 114 -16.51 -4.55 -2.99
CA THR A 114 -16.16 -5.67 -2.10
C THR A 114 -14.67 -5.64 -1.71
N PRO A 115 -14.13 -4.52 -1.18
CA PRO A 115 -12.70 -4.40 -0.85
C PRO A 115 -12.25 -5.44 0.20
N ARG A 116 -13.18 -5.89 1.05
CA ARG A 116 -12.94 -6.90 2.10
C ARG A 116 -12.56 -8.29 1.58
N ASN A 117 -12.82 -8.56 0.30
CA ASN A 117 -12.50 -9.84 -0.31
C ASN A 117 -11.03 -9.96 -0.73
N PHE A 118 -10.29 -8.85 -0.76
CA PHE A 118 -8.87 -8.84 -1.11
C PHE A 118 -8.01 -9.05 0.14
N ASP A 119 -6.86 -9.69 -0.04
CA ASP A 119 -5.81 -9.78 0.97
C ASP A 119 -4.51 -9.21 0.42
N VAL A 120 -3.81 -9.97 -0.43
CA VAL A 120 -2.66 -9.47 -1.20
C VAL A 120 -3.09 -9.30 -2.66
N VAL A 121 -2.91 -8.10 -3.20
CA VAL A 121 -3.14 -7.80 -4.63
C VAL A 121 -1.79 -7.68 -5.32
N LEU A 122 -1.51 -8.58 -6.25
CA LEU A 122 -0.28 -8.64 -7.04
C LEU A 122 -0.53 -8.12 -8.46
N THR A 123 0.20 -7.11 -8.91
CA THR A 123 0.01 -6.55 -10.25
C THR A 123 1.27 -5.88 -10.80
N GLU A 124 1.27 -5.66 -12.12
CA GLU A 124 2.33 -4.93 -12.82
C GLU A 124 2.37 -3.44 -12.48
N ASN A 125 3.41 -2.74 -12.93
CA ASN A 125 3.74 -1.38 -12.51
C ASN A 125 2.61 -0.36 -12.73
N LEU A 126 2.07 -0.23 -13.95
CA LEU A 126 1.06 0.79 -14.26
C LEU A 126 -0.28 0.49 -13.56
N PHE A 127 -0.76 -0.75 -13.65
CA PHE A 127 -1.99 -1.17 -12.96
C PHE A 127 -1.86 -1.04 -11.44
N GLY A 128 -0.68 -1.35 -10.89
CA GLY A 128 -0.39 -1.19 -9.48
C GLY A 128 -0.47 0.25 -9.03
N ASP A 129 0.08 1.18 -9.80
CA ASP A 129 -0.01 2.62 -9.55
C ASP A 129 -1.47 3.07 -9.41
N ILE A 130 -2.29 2.74 -10.41
CA ILE A 130 -3.68 3.16 -10.50
C ILE A 130 -4.51 2.54 -9.37
N LEU A 131 -4.40 1.23 -9.17
CA LEU A 131 -5.22 0.51 -8.20
C LEU A 131 -4.81 0.81 -6.75
N SER A 132 -3.53 1.07 -6.47
CA SER A 132 -3.10 1.46 -5.12
C SER A 132 -3.59 2.85 -4.75
N ASP A 133 -3.58 3.79 -5.70
CA ASP A 133 -4.14 5.14 -5.49
C ASP A 133 -5.66 5.08 -5.33
N GLU A 134 -6.33 4.25 -6.13
CA GLU A 134 -7.77 4.01 -5.99
C GLU A 134 -8.11 3.44 -4.59
N ALA A 135 -7.34 2.46 -4.12
CA ALA A 135 -7.50 1.88 -2.79
C ALA A 135 -7.18 2.88 -1.66
N ALA A 136 -6.28 3.85 -1.88
CA ALA A 136 -6.01 4.91 -0.92
C ALA A 136 -7.25 5.73 -0.57
N VAL A 137 -8.06 6.02 -1.58
CA VAL A 137 -9.32 6.76 -1.40
C VAL A 137 -10.30 5.97 -0.52
N ILE A 138 -10.30 4.64 -0.59
CA ILE A 138 -11.11 3.76 0.28
C ILE A 138 -10.76 4.00 1.75
N THR A 139 -9.48 4.14 2.08
CA THR A 139 -9.03 4.41 3.47
C THR A 139 -9.35 5.82 3.96
N GLY A 140 -9.66 6.75 3.04
CA GLY A 140 -10.15 8.09 3.31
C GLY A 140 -9.11 9.20 3.26
N SER A 141 -7.81 8.89 3.22
CA SER A 141 -6.75 9.85 2.89
C SER A 141 -5.47 9.16 2.41
N LEU A 142 -4.88 9.67 1.33
CA LEU A 142 -3.54 9.30 0.86
C LEU A 142 -2.46 9.56 1.93
N GLY A 143 -2.68 10.56 2.79
CA GLY A 143 -1.80 10.93 3.91
C GLY A 143 -1.63 9.83 4.97
N MET A 144 -2.44 8.76 4.92
CA MET A 144 -2.38 7.63 5.85
C MET A 144 -1.55 6.45 5.34
N LEU A 145 -1.20 6.42 4.07
CA LEU A 145 -0.65 5.21 3.47
C LEU A 145 0.87 5.15 3.58
N PRO A 146 1.43 4.13 4.26
CA PRO A 146 2.84 3.83 4.19
C PRO A 146 3.17 3.03 2.93
N SER A 147 4.43 3.04 2.50
CA SER A 147 4.92 2.18 1.43
C SER A 147 6.35 1.68 1.70
N ALA A 148 6.68 0.56 1.06
CA ALA A 148 8.02 -0.02 1.08
C ALA A 148 8.34 -0.68 -0.25
N THR A 149 9.54 -0.42 -0.76
CA THR A 149 10.16 -1.16 -1.85
C THR A 149 11.21 -2.10 -1.26
N ILE A 150 10.94 -3.40 -1.33
CA ILE A 150 11.70 -4.45 -0.62
C ILE A 150 12.31 -5.41 -1.64
N GLY A 151 13.51 -5.92 -1.34
CA GLY A 151 14.16 -6.99 -2.12
C GLY A 151 15.34 -6.52 -2.98
N GLY A 152 15.73 -5.25 -2.88
CA GLY A 152 17.00 -4.73 -3.43
C GLY A 152 18.17 -4.92 -2.46
N GLN A 153 19.36 -4.44 -2.84
CA GLN A 153 20.51 -4.35 -1.92
C GLN A 153 20.22 -3.46 -0.70
N VAL A 154 19.37 -2.45 -0.90
CA VAL A 154 18.83 -1.56 0.12
C VAL A 154 17.32 -1.51 -0.06
N ASN A 155 16.58 -1.62 1.04
CA ASN A 155 15.14 -1.41 1.04
C ASN A 155 14.84 0.10 1.15
N LEU A 156 13.85 0.58 0.40
CA LEU A 156 13.40 1.97 0.41
C LEU A 156 12.03 2.05 1.09
N TYR A 157 11.83 3.05 1.94
CA TYR A 157 10.60 3.26 2.69
C TYR A 157 10.19 4.71 2.55
N GLU A 158 8.99 4.96 2.02
CA GLU A 158 8.46 6.30 1.81
C GLU A 158 6.94 6.33 2.02
N PRO A 159 6.32 7.45 2.40
CA PRO A 159 4.87 7.58 2.36
C PRO A 159 4.37 7.61 0.91
N VAL A 160 3.15 7.14 0.64
CA VAL A 160 2.58 7.14 -0.72
C VAL A 160 2.28 8.56 -1.21
N HIS A 161 1.94 9.49 -0.31
CA HIS A 161 1.57 10.84 -0.71
C HIS A 161 2.74 11.61 -1.34
N GLY A 162 2.44 12.47 -2.31
CA GLY A 162 3.42 13.35 -2.94
C GLY A 162 3.89 14.51 -2.02
N SER A 163 4.64 15.45 -2.62
CA SER A 163 5.28 16.56 -1.90
C SER A 163 4.32 17.65 -1.39
N ALA A 164 3.09 17.70 -1.90
CA ALA A 164 2.05 18.69 -1.54
C ALA A 164 2.61 20.14 -1.43
N PRO A 165 3.17 20.69 -2.53
CA PRO A 165 3.93 21.94 -2.50
C PRO A 165 3.10 23.15 -2.07
N ASP A 166 1.78 23.10 -2.27
CA ASP A 166 0.82 24.12 -1.87
C ASP A 166 0.67 24.25 -0.35
N ILE A 167 1.00 23.23 0.43
CA ILE A 167 0.94 23.25 1.91
C ILE A 167 2.32 23.19 2.59
N ALA A 168 3.40 23.16 1.82
CA ALA A 168 4.76 23.14 2.35
C ALA A 168 5.01 24.33 3.29
N GLY A 169 5.63 24.06 4.45
CA GLY A 169 5.93 25.08 5.47
C GLY A 169 4.74 25.57 6.31
N LYS A 170 3.50 25.12 6.03
CA LYS A 170 2.30 25.56 6.76
C LYS A 170 2.01 24.75 8.04
N GLY A 171 2.73 23.65 8.27
CA GLY A 171 2.55 22.81 9.45
C GLY A 171 1.22 22.06 9.53
N ILE A 172 0.56 21.83 8.39
CA ILE A 172 -0.77 21.17 8.30
C ILE A 172 -0.74 19.81 7.58
N ALA A 173 0.43 19.38 7.11
CA ALA A 173 0.59 18.07 6.47
C ALA A 173 0.31 16.93 7.45
N ASN A 174 -0.25 15.83 6.95
CA ASN A 174 -0.48 14.63 7.75
C ASN A 174 0.83 13.84 7.94
N PRO A 175 1.37 13.68 9.16
CA PRO A 175 2.60 12.92 9.36
C PRO A 175 2.38 11.40 9.43
N LEU A 176 1.14 10.93 9.46
CA LEU A 176 0.83 9.54 9.83
C LEU A 176 1.34 8.54 8.80
N GLY A 177 1.26 8.83 7.50
CA GLY A 177 1.84 7.99 6.45
C GLY A 177 3.35 7.78 6.66
N ALA A 178 4.10 8.85 6.92
CA ALA A 178 5.54 8.77 7.18
C ALA A 178 5.86 8.01 8.48
N ILE A 179 5.06 8.20 9.53
CA ILE A 179 5.21 7.46 10.80
C ILE A 179 4.95 5.96 10.59
N LEU A 180 3.90 5.60 9.85
CA LEU A 180 3.58 4.21 9.53
C LEU A 180 4.62 3.59 8.58
N THR A 181 5.26 4.38 7.71
CA THR A 181 6.41 3.95 6.90
C THR A 181 7.59 3.56 7.79
N ALA A 182 7.82 4.25 8.91
CA ALA A 182 8.84 3.83 9.88
C ALA A 182 8.47 2.49 10.54
N ALA A 183 7.19 2.21 10.79
CA ALA A 183 6.74 0.90 11.25
C ALA A 183 7.04 -0.21 10.22
N MET A 184 6.85 0.06 8.93
CA MET A 184 7.26 -0.86 7.86
C MET A 184 8.77 -1.12 7.86
N LEU A 185 9.59 -0.09 8.08
CA LEU A 185 11.05 -0.25 8.20
C LEU A 185 11.42 -1.18 9.36
N LEU A 186 10.83 -0.95 10.54
CA LEU A 186 11.07 -1.79 11.72
C LEU A 186 10.69 -3.24 11.46
N ARG A 187 9.54 -3.48 10.83
CA ARG A 187 9.06 -4.82 10.48
C ARG A 187 9.95 -5.52 9.45
N HIS A 188 10.17 -4.88 8.31
CA HIS A 188 10.74 -5.55 7.14
C HIS A 188 12.28 -5.55 7.13
N SER A 189 12.92 -4.45 7.56
CA SER A 189 14.38 -4.35 7.62
C SER A 189 14.95 -4.71 8.99
N ALA A 190 14.40 -4.16 10.07
CA ALA A 190 14.96 -4.37 11.41
C ALA A 190 14.48 -5.66 12.10
N LYS A 191 13.43 -6.31 11.57
CA LYS A 191 12.79 -7.50 12.15
C LYS A 191 12.26 -7.27 13.57
N LEU A 192 11.81 -6.05 13.87
CA LEU A 192 11.27 -5.62 15.15
C LEU A 192 9.74 -5.51 15.08
N GLU A 193 9.07 -6.66 15.01
CA GLU A 193 7.60 -6.72 14.83
C GLU A 193 6.85 -6.04 15.99
N GLN A 194 7.29 -6.25 17.23
CA GLN A 194 6.62 -5.71 18.40
C GLN A 194 6.66 -4.18 18.45
N ASP A 195 7.74 -3.58 17.95
CA ASP A 195 7.93 -2.13 17.90
C ASP A 195 7.13 -1.52 16.74
N ALA A 196 7.12 -2.19 15.57
CA ALA A 196 6.27 -1.81 14.44
C ALA A 196 4.78 -1.79 14.87
N GLN A 197 4.32 -2.85 15.54
CA GLN A 197 2.95 -2.96 16.02
C GLN A 197 2.61 -1.92 17.10
N ALA A 198 3.59 -1.53 17.93
CA ALA A 198 3.40 -0.45 18.90
C ALA A 198 3.17 0.90 18.20
N ILE A 199 3.91 1.22 17.14
CA ILE A 199 3.67 2.44 16.35
C ILE A 199 2.26 2.42 15.73
N GLU A 200 1.88 1.32 15.07
CA GLU A 200 0.57 1.17 14.43
C GLU A 200 -0.59 1.31 15.43
N THR A 201 -0.44 0.69 16.60
CA THR A 201 -1.42 0.77 17.69
C THR A 201 -1.52 2.19 18.23
N SER A 202 -0.41 2.90 18.37
CA SER A 202 -0.39 4.30 18.82
C SER A 202 -1.12 5.21 17.85
N VAL A 203 -0.87 5.06 16.54
CA VAL A 203 -1.58 5.80 15.48
C VAL A 203 -3.07 5.52 15.54
N ARG A 204 -3.47 4.24 15.65
CA ARG A 204 -4.88 3.85 15.78
C ARG A 204 -5.55 4.51 17.00
N LYS A 205 -4.93 4.45 18.17
CA LYS A 205 -5.46 5.04 19.41
C LYS A 205 -5.67 6.55 19.30
N VAL A 206 -4.73 7.28 18.69
CA VAL A 206 -4.86 8.73 18.47
C VAL A 206 -6.03 9.04 17.52
N LEU A 207 -6.22 8.23 16.47
CA LEU A 207 -7.37 8.38 15.57
C LEU A 207 -8.70 8.00 16.25
N GLU A 208 -8.73 6.99 17.11
CA GLU A 208 -9.92 6.61 17.89
C GLU A 208 -10.34 7.69 18.90
N GLN A 209 -9.39 8.49 19.40
CA GLN A 209 -9.66 9.67 20.24
C GLN A 209 -10.29 10.85 19.47
N GLY A 210 -10.36 10.77 18.14
CA GLY A 210 -11.03 11.76 17.29
C GLY A 210 -10.13 12.85 16.71
N TYR A 211 -8.81 12.81 16.96
CA TYR A 211 -7.86 13.76 16.38
C TYR A 211 -7.68 13.53 14.88
N ARG A 212 -7.72 14.60 14.09
CA ARG A 212 -7.57 14.54 12.63
C ARG A 212 -6.64 15.65 12.15
N THR A 213 -5.82 15.41 11.14
CA THR A 213 -5.15 16.47 10.36
C THR A 213 -6.11 17.00 9.28
N ALA A 214 -5.73 18.09 8.60
CA ALA A 214 -6.61 18.79 7.67
C ALA A 214 -7.20 17.91 6.55
N ASP A 215 -6.40 16.99 6.00
CA ASP A 215 -6.79 16.00 4.99
C ASP A 215 -7.78 14.94 5.51
N LEU A 216 -7.74 14.66 6.81
CA LEU A 216 -8.61 13.71 7.49
C LEU A 216 -9.85 14.38 8.12
N ALA A 217 -9.91 15.71 8.19
CA ALA A 217 -11.07 16.40 8.71
C ALA A 217 -12.17 16.46 7.64
N ARG A 218 -13.35 15.89 7.93
CA ARG A 218 -14.56 16.01 7.08
C ARG A 218 -15.80 16.24 7.96
N GLY A 219 -16.68 17.16 7.58
CA GLY A 219 -17.88 17.48 8.35
C GLY A 219 -17.57 18.12 9.72
N GLU A 220 -18.42 17.89 10.72
CA GLU A 220 -18.26 18.38 12.11
C GLU A 220 -17.17 17.61 12.89
N THR A 221 -15.96 17.54 12.33
CA THR A 221 -14.83 16.94 13.03
C THR A 221 -14.45 17.80 14.23
N LYS A 222 -14.45 17.22 15.43
CA LYS A 222 -14.32 17.96 16.70
C LYS A 222 -12.95 18.61 16.91
N MET A 223 -11.85 18.06 16.36
CA MET A 223 -10.49 18.50 16.66
C MET A 223 -9.52 18.28 15.49
N THR A 224 -9.36 19.31 14.65
CA THR A 224 -8.29 19.37 13.64
C THR A 224 -6.99 19.81 14.32
N VAL A 225 -5.89 19.10 14.08
CA VAL A 225 -4.57 19.36 14.68
C VAL A 225 -3.50 19.58 13.60
N SER A 226 -2.43 20.28 13.97
CA SER A 226 -1.25 20.49 13.14
C SER A 226 -0.39 19.22 12.99
N THR A 227 0.58 19.26 12.07
CA THR A 227 1.56 18.18 11.87
C THR A 227 2.32 17.86 13.17
N GLN A 228 2.80 18.89 13.88
CA GLN A 228 3.58 18.71 15.10
C GLN A 228 2.72 18.16 16.25
N GLU A 229 1.49 18.63 16.40
CA GLU A 229 0.58 18.14 17.42
C GLU A 229 0.22 16.67 17.18
N MET A 230 -0.09 16.28 15.95
CA MET A 230 -0.35 14.88 15.60
C MET A 230 0.85 14.00 15.93
N GLY A 231 2.07 14.40 15.52
CA GLY A 231 3.29 13.68 15.85
C GLY A 231 3.53 13.54 17.36
N ARG A 232 3.31 14.62 18.12
CA ARG A 232 3.43 14.62 19.59
C ARG A 232 2.42 13.66 20.24
N MET A 233 1.18 13.63 19.76
CA MET A 233 0.15 12.74 20.26
C MET A 233 0.50 11.26 20.01
N VAL A 234 1.01 10.92 18.82
CA VAL A 234 1.46 9.55 18.54
C VAL A 234 2.64 9.18 19.45
N HIS A 235 3.62 10.07 19.61
CA HIS A 235 4.76 9.85 20.50
C HIS A 235 4.32 9.64 21.96
N GLN A 236 3.40 10.44 22.48
CA GLN A 236 2.86 10.27 23.83
C GLN A 236 2.12 8.93 23.97
N SER A 237 1.27 8.59 23.00
CA SER A 237 0.54 7.32 22.95
C SER A 237 1.48 6.12 22.98
N LEU A 238 2.63 6.22 22.28
CA LEU A 238 3.67 5.20 22.24
C LEU A 238 4.38 5.06 23.60
N ASN A 239 4.81 6.16 24.22
CA ASN A 239 5.47 6.14 25.53
C ASN A 239 4.57 5.54 26.61
N GLU A 240 3.30 5.94 26.67
CA GLU A 240 2.32 5.34 27.60
C GLU A 240 2.20 3.82 27.43
N MET A 241 2.37 3.32 26.21
CA MET A 241 2.28 1.89 25.91
C MET A 241 3.55 1.14 26.35
N ILE A 242 4.72 1.71 26.09
CA ILE A 242 6.01 1.15 26.47
C ILE A 242 6.13 1.11 28.00
N ASP A 243 5.79 2.21 28.69
CA ASP A 243 5.84 2.30 30.15
C ASP A 243 4.93 1.25 30.81
N ARG A 244 3.72 1.03 30.26
CA ARG A 244 2.80 -0.02 30.74
C ARG A 244 3.33 -1.44 30.52
N ARG A 245 4.13 -1.68 29.48
CA ARG A 245 4.77 -2.99 29.24
C ARG A 245 5.95 -3.23 30.18
N GLN A 246 6.67 -2.17 30.57
CA GLN A 246 7.81 -2.27 31.50
C GLN A 246 7.40 -2.24 32.98
N ALA A 247 6.21 -1.73 33.29
CA ALA A 247 5.62 -1.78 34.63
C ALA A 247 5.13 -3.20 34.97
N MET A 248 6.07 -4.11 35.24
CA MET A 248 5.76 -5.41 35.84
C MET A 248 5.86 -5.30 37.37
N HIS A 249 4.75 -5.51 38.06
CA HIS A 249 4.77 -5.82 39.49
C HIS A 249 5.11 -7.31 39.63
N ALA A 250 6.37 -7.62 39.92
CA ALA A 250 6.76 -8.95 40.34
C ALA A 250 6.48 -9.10 41.84
N VAL A 251 5.70 -10.12 42.21
CA VAL A 251 5.57 -10.61 43.59
C VAL A 251 6.14 -12.02 43.63
#